data_AF-A0A0S2FGC6-F1
#
_entry.id   AF-A0A0S2FGC6-F1
#
_cell.length_a   1.000
_cell.length_b   1.000
_cell.length_c   1.000
_cell.angle_alpha   90.00
_cell.angle_beta   90.00
_cell.angle_gamma   90.00
#
_symmetry.space_group_name_H-M   'P 1'
#
loop_
_entity.id
_entity.type
_entity.pdbx_description
1 polymer ?
#
loop_
_entity_poly.entity_id
_entity_poly.type
_entity_poly.pdbx_seq_one_letter_code
_entity_poly.pdbx_strand_id
1 'polypeptide(L)'
;MHPPRPVTARTYRFALRSIEDRFGAGNFDDAGDAIVEALRDAYGQAERCSVDFSFDTAHSNPWFHVLVVAIDALPESVQPDFLERLAEIGLQPEGL
;
A
#
# COMPACT_ATOMS: atom_id res chain seq x y z
N MET A 1 -10.54 -1.48 18.45
CA MET A 1 -9.46 -0.48 18.45
C MET A 1 -8.31 -1.09 17.67
N HIS A 2 -7.93 -0.48 16.56
CA HIS A 2 -6.69 -0.85 15.88
C HIS A 2 -5.53 -0.44 16.80
N PRO A 3 -4.53 -1.30 17.06
CA PRO A 3 -3.38 -0.90 17.87
C PRO A 3 -2.71 0.34 17.25
N PRO A 4 -2.11 1.23 18.05
CA PRO A 4 -1.38 2.36 17.49
C PRO A 4 -0.26 1.84 16.59
N ARG A 5 -0.11 2.42 15.39
CA ARG A 5 0.95 2.05 14.46
C ARG A 5 2.31 2.22 15.13
N PRO A 6 3.26 1.29 14.92
CA PRO A 6 4.62 1.47 15.38
C PRO A 6 5.23 2.73 14.77
N VAL A 7 6.06 3.44 15.55
CA VAL A 7 6.76 4.66 15.09
C VAL A 7 7.69 4.38 13.90
N THR A 8 8.07 3.13 13.69
CA THR A 8 8.96 2.66 12.61
C THR A 8 8.23 2.23 11.34
N ALA A 9 6.89 2.32 11.29
CA ALA A 9 6.11 1.88 10.14
C ALA A 9 6.35 2.82 8.94
N ARG A 10 6.71 2.26 7.79
CA ARG A 10 6.79 3.02 6.55
C ARG A 10 5.41 3.06 5.90
N THR A 11 4.96 4.25 5.56
CA THR A 11 3.60 4.48 5.05
C THR A 11 3.61 4.83 3.58
N TYR A 12 2.74 4.19 2.81
CA TYR A 12 2.47 4.45 1.40
C TYR A 12 1.02 4.89 1.22
N ARG A 13 0.78 5.84 0.34
CA ARG A 13 -0.56 6.39 0.06
C ARG A 13 -0.89 6.15 -1.40
N PHE A 14 -2.01 5.51 -1.69
CA PHE A 14 -2.46 5.24 -3.05
C PHE A 14 -3.80 5.91 -3.28
N ALA A 15 -3.91 6.75 -4.30
CA ALA A 15 -5.18 7.38 -4.64
C ALA A 15 -6.24 6.32 -4.95
N LEU A 16 -7.43 6.43 -4.34
CA LEU A 16 -8.50 5.46 -4.58
C LEU A 16 -8.90 5.43 -6.06
N ARG A 17 -8.92 6.58 -6.73
CA ARG A 17 -9.16 6.67 -8.18
C ARG A 17 -8.19 5.81 -9.00
N SER A 18 -6.90 5.82 -8.65
CA SER A 18 -5.89 5.06 -9.39
C SER A 18 -6.06 3.56 -9.18
N ILE A 19 -6.49 3.16 -7.98
CA ILE A 19 -6.86 1.78 -7.68
C ILE A 19 -8.10 1.38 -8.50
N GLU A 20 -9.14 2.20 -8.49
CA GLU A 20 -10.38 1.92 -9.23
C GLU A 20 -10.17 1.86 -10.75
N ASP A 21 -9.31 2.72 -11.29
CA ASP A 21 -8.91 2.69 -12.71
C ASP A 21 -8.20 1.37 -13.08
N ARG A 22 -7.44 0.80 -12.13
CA ARG A 22 -6.62 -0.39 -12.38
C ARG A 22 -7.33 -1.72 -12.06
N PHE A 23 -8.08 -1.77 -10.97
CA PHE A 23 -8.71 -2.98 -10.44
C PHE A 23 -10.22 -3.00 -10.65
N GLY A 24 -10.83 -1.87 -11.01
CA GLY A 24 -12.28 -1.71 -11.11
C GLY A 24 -12.86 -0.94 -9.92
N ALA A 25 -13.99 -0.28 -10.14
CA ALA A 25 -14.66 0.53 -9.13
C ALA A 25 -14.94 -0.28 -7.85
N GLY A 26 -14.50 0.22 -6.70
CA GLY A 26 -14.65 -0.43 -5.40
C GLY A 26 -13.76 -1.66 -5.12
N ASN A 27 -12.90 -2.09 -6.06
CA ASN A 27 -12.07 -3.30 -5.89
C ASN A 27 -10.78 -3.02 -5.10
N PHE A 28 -10.94 -2.51 -3.87
CA PHE A 28 -9.82 -2.23 -2.96
C PHE A 28 -9.24 -3.49 -2.31
N ASP A 29 -10.03 -4.57 -2.21
CA ASP A 29 -9.59 -5.86 -1.67
C ASP A 29 -8.56 -6.51 -2.59
N ASP A 30 -8.89 -6.63 -3.89
CA ASP A 30 -7.96 -7.11 -4.93
C ASP A 30 -6.67 -6.28 -5.00
N ALA A 31 -6.79 -4.96 -4.83
CA ALA A 31 -5.63 -4.08 -4.76
C ALA A 31 -4.78 -4.33 -3.51
N GLY A 32 -5.42 -4.58 -2.36
CA GLY A 32 -4.75 -4.98 -1.12
C GLY A 32 -3.98 -6.28 -1.29
N ASP A 33 -4.60 -7.30 -1.88
CA ASP A 33 -3.96 -8.59 -2.17
C ASP A 33 -2.75 -8.42 -3.10
N ALA A 34 -2.89 -7.64 -4.18
CA ALA A 34 -1.79 -7.37 -5.11
C ALA A 34 -0.63 -6.60 -4.44
N ILE A 35 -0.91 -5.66 -3.53
CA ILE A 35 0.12 -4.96 -2.75
C ILE A 35 0.86 -5.93 -1.81
N VAL A 36 0.13 -6.84 -1.16
CA VAL A 36 0.75 -7.86 -0.29
C VAL A 36 1.58 -8.85 -1.11
N GLU A 37 1.11 -9.24 -2.28
CA GLU A 37 1.86 -10.10 -3.21
C GLU A 37 3.15 -9.42 -3.68
N ALA A 38 3.07 -8.16 -4.13
CA ALA A 38 4.24 -7.35 -4.50
C ALA A 38 5.26 -7.23 -3.36
N LEU A 39 4.78 -7.05 -2.12
CA LEU A 39 5.64 -7.04 -0.94
C LEU A 39 6.32 -8.39 -0.73
N ARG A 40 5.58 -9.50 -0.78
CA ARG A 40 6.13 -10.86 -0.61
C ARG A 40 7.19 -11.18 -1.66
N ASP A 41 6.94 -10.78 -2.91
CA ASP A 41 7.87 -10.95 -4.01
C ASP A 41 9.18 -10.18 -3.78
N ALA A 42 9.09 -8.94 -3.29
CA ALA A 42 10.27 -8.13 -2.97
C ALA A 42 11.12 -8.71 -1.82
N TYR A 43 10.50 -9.45 -0.89
CA TYR A 43 11.24 -10.17 0.17
C TYR A 43 11.86 -11.49 -0.30
N GLY A 44 11.41 -12.06 -1.43
CA GLY A 44 11.90 -13.34 -1.95
C GLY A 44 11.49 -14.58 -1.16
N GLN A 45 10.90 -14.46 0.04
CA GLN A 45 10.06 -15.44 0.76
C GLN A 45 9.57 -14.84 2.11
N ALA A 46 8.68 -15.55 2.81
CA ALA A 46 7.80 -15.06 3.89
C ALA A 46 8.51 -14.52 5.15
N GLU A 47 9.08 -13.32 5.08
CA GLU A 47 9.24 -12.51 6.28
C GLU A 47 7.87 -12.02 6.77
N ARG A 48 7.67 -12.06 8.09
CA ARG A 48 6.43 -11.65 8.74
C ARG A 48 6.43 -10.14 8.92
N CYS A 49 6.29 -9.41 7.83
CA CYS A 49 5.97 -7.99 7.92
C CYS A 49 4.49 -7.84 8.24
N SER A 50 4.20 -7.08 9.29
CA SER A 50 2.85 -6.66 9.60
C SER A 50 2.48 -5.53 8.64
N VAL A 51 1.36 -5.70 7.95
CA VAL A 51 0.81 -4.71 7.03
C VAL A 51 -0.55 -4.28 7.56
N ASP A 52 -0.71 -2.97 7.75
CA ASP A 52 -1.99 -2.34 8.11
C ASP A 52 -2.55 -1.59 6.90
N PHE A 53 -3.87 -1.70 6.71
CA PHE A 53 -4.63 -1.02 5.68
C PHE A 53 -5.65 -0.11 6.33
N SER A 54 -5.69 1.14 5.87
CA SER A 54 -6.69 2.11 6.32
C SER A 54 -7.03 3.07 5.19
N PHE A 55 -8.20 3.70 5.29
CA PHE A 55 -8.63 4.71 4.34
C PHE A 55 -8.51 6.09 4.96
N ASP A 56 -7.94 7.03 4.21
CA ASP A 56 -7.97 8.45 4.53
C ASP A 56 -8.98 9.12 3.58
N THR A 57 -10.20 9.25 4.09
CA THR A 57 -11.35 9.87 3.39
C THR A 57 -11.80 11.14 4.11
N ALA A 58 -10.92 11.77 4.89
CA ALA A 58 -11.28 12.94 5.69
C ALA A 58 -11.61 14.17 4.82
N HIS A 59 -11.01 14.26 3.63
CA HIS A 59 -11.29 15.34 2.69
C HIS A 59 -12.67 15.16 2.05
N SER A 60 -13.41 16.26 1.84
CA SER A 60 -14.78 16.22 1.29
C SER A 60 -14.83 15.79 -0.18
N ASN A 61 -13.83 16.19 -0.96
CA ASN A 61 -13.71 15.77 -2.37
C ASN A 61 -13.04 14.38 -2.46
N PRO A 62 -13.73 13.36 -3.04
CA PRO A 62 -13.22 11.99 -3.20
C PRO A 62 -11.92 11.88 -4.00
N TRP A 63 -11.61 12.89 -4.82
CA TRP A 63 -10.34 12.96 -5.53
C TRP A 63 -9.12 12.83 -4.61
N PHE A 64 -9.24 13.26 -3.36
CA PHE A 64 -8.15 13.22 -2.36
C PHE A 64 -8.22 12.02 -1.43
N HIS A 65 -9.14 11.08 -1.67
CA HIS A 65 -9.24 9.87 -0.86
C HIS A 65 -8.12 8.91 -1.25
N VAL A 66 -7.51 8.30 -0.23
CA VAL A 66 -6.41 7.36 -0.44
C VAL A 66 -6.58 6.10 0.40
N LEU A 67 -6.03 5.00 -0.12
CA LEU A 67 -5.67 3.82 0.65
C LEU A 67 -4.28 4.07 1.27
N VAL A 68 -4.20 3.97 2.59
CA VAL A 68 -2.97 4.11 3.36
C VAL A 68 -2.51 2.71 3.76
N VAL A 69 -1.32 2.33 3.30
CA VAL A 69 -0.68 1.05 3.62
C VAL A 69 0.51 1.33 4.51
N ALA A 70 0.49 0.81 5.73
CA ALA A 70 1.59 0.93 6.67
C ALA A 70 2.29 -0.43 6.80
N ILE A 71 3.60 -0.46 6.57
CA ILE A 71 4.43 -1.68 6.61
C ILE A 71 5.41 -1.54 7.76
N ASP A 72 5.29 -2.43 8.73
CA ASP A 72 6.13 -2.42 9.93
C ASP A 72 7.52 -2.95 9.60
N ALA A 73 8.54 -2.16 9.97
CA ALA A 73 9.95 -2.52 9.87
C ALA A 73 10.40 -2.94 8.45
N LEU A 74 9.90 -2.29 7.40
CA LEU A 74 10.36 -2.51 6.01
C LEU A 74 11.85 -2.14 5.87
N PRO A 75 12.75 -3.10 5.57
CA PRO A 75 14.16 -2.81 5.35
C PRO A 75 14.35 -1.88 4.15
N GLU A 76 15.30 -0.95 4.27
CA GLU A 76 15.61 -0.02 3.17
C GLU A 76 16.09 -0.74 1.91
N SER A 77 16.71 -1.91 2.05
CA SER A 77 17.16 -2.73 0.92
C SER A 77 16.00 -3.36 0.12
N VAL A 78 14.83 -3.53 0.73
CA VAL A 78 13.65 -4.16 0.10
C VAL A 78 12.75 -3.13 -0.57
N GLN A 79 12.80 -1.86 -0.13
CA GLN A 79 11.93 -0.81 -0.65
C GLN A 79 12.02 -0.62 -2.18
N PRO A 80 13.21 -0.56 -2.82
CA PRO A 80 13.29 -0.33 -4.26
C PRO A 80 12.56 -1.42 -5.06
N ASP A 81 12.81 -2.68 -4.73
CA ASP A 81 12.18 -3.83 -5.39
C ASP A 81 10.65 -3.83 -5.14
N PHE A 82 10.20 -3.48 -3.93
CA PHE A 82 8.77 -3.33 -3.65
C PHE A 82 8.13 -2.23 -4.52
N LEU A 83 8.78 -1.08 -4.67
CA LEU A 83 8.29 0.00 -5.53
C LEU A 83 8.27 -0.40 -7.01
N GLU A 84 9.25 -1.18 -7.46
CA GLU A 84 9.27 -1.74 -8.82
C GLU A 84 8.09 -2.69 -9.05
N ARG A 85 7.84 -3.62 -8.13
CA ARG A 85 6.69 -4.55 -8.23
C ARG A 85 5.34 -3.83 -8.19
N LEU A 86 5.21 -2.77 -7.38
CA LEU A 86 4.02 -1.92 -7.41
C LEU A 86 3.81 -1.28 -8.80
N ALA A 87 4.88 -0.77 -9.40
CA ALA A 87 4.81 -0.17 -10.73
C ALA A 87 4.41 -1.20 -11.81
N GLU A 88 4.90 -2.44 -11.73
CA GLU A 88 4.52 -3.53 -12.64
C GLU A 88 3.03 -3.87 -12.58
N ILE A 89 2.43 -3.82 -11.38
CA ILE A 89 0.98 -4.03 -11.22
C ILE A 89 0.16 -2.75 -11.49
N GLY A 90 0.81 -1.64 -11.84
CA GLY A 90 0.16 -0.37 -12.22
C GLY A 90 -0.23 0.51 -11.04
N LEU A 91 0.39 0.32 -9.87
CA LEU A 91 0.20 1.15 -8.69
C LEU A 91 1.42 2.02 -8.41
N GLN A 92 1.18 3.27 -8.02
CA GLN A 92 2.23 4.19 -7.60
C GLN A 92 1.80 4.92 -6.32
N PRO A 93 2.64 4.91 -5.28
CA PRO A 93 2.40 5.71 -4.09
C PRO A 93 2.53 7.20 -4.38
N GLU A 94 1.71 8.02 -3.73
CA GLU A 94 1.79 9.48 -3.80
C GLU A 94 2.92 10.03 -2.92
N GLY A 95 3.65 11.03 -3.43
CA GLY A 95 4.58 11.83 -2.64
C GLY A 95 5.92 11.17 -2.29
N LEU A 96 6.35 10.17 -3.07
CA LEU A 96 7.70 9.60 -3.02
C LEU A 96 8.75 10.51 -3.67
#